data_AF-A0A373MUR4-F1
#
_entry.id   AF-A0A373MUR4-F1
#
_cell.length_a   1.000
_cell.length_b   1.000
_cell.length_c   1.000
_cell.angle_alpha   90.00
_cell.angle_beta   90.00
_cell.angle_gamma   90.00
#
_symmetry.space_group_name_H-M   'P 1'
#
loop_
_entity.id
_entity.type
_entity.pdbx_description
1 polymer ?
#
loop_
_entity_poly.entity_id
_entity_poly.type
_entity_poly.pdbx_seq_one_letter_code
_entity_poly.pdbx_strand_id
1 'polypeptide(L)'
;MKKDRIKFMLDIQKWKQMSMEDLANHIPVVIMAAAVLAGIIAYILYIVNGGYSAQIADIKEYGFLSDRMFTTGTTGLVLGGIAGNIILLLLLAELVVLSLAYCRICEEGKKTALIASGVLILVQIVAAFVIFWIRIGRVTVEPRAVQDLIFNFPEVIMYVKPVGIIYTILTVGALLVFWGLLLIEKESREMVIFTIEAMVFAKIVVPLIVWFLENILALGAAVLGGALLLGVIFMIGRILLEGMASAGSGSENAASSYEVGGSSGYSESRSEKRSEPKRDNRTPREKDKNPNHHYIANYQELGGTKLHKVHGSMGDYIELTNGIGSRKVCRLEEAEKGKCRFYREDSGKEIRVNDIPWKN
;
A
#
# COMPACT_ATOMS: atom_id res chain seq x y z
N MET A 1 -17.89 52.56 -43.06
CA MET A 1 -17.62 52.83 -41.63
C MET A 1 -18.25 51.84 -40.64
N LYS A 2 -19.58 51.67 -40.54
CA LYS A 2 -20.18 50.68 -39.60
C LYS A 2 -19.84 49.22 -39.95
N LYS A 3 -19.89 48.87 -41.24
CA LYS A 3 -19.60 47.51 -41.76
C LYS A 3 -18.14 47.11 -41.54
N ASP A 4 -17.22 48.04 -41.72
CA ASP A 4 -15.77 47.81 -41.54
C ASP A 4 -15.40 47.62 -40.07
N ARG A 5 -16.06 48.36 -39.15
CA ARG A 5 -15.90 48.16 -37.70
C ARG A 5 -16.44 46.80 -37.24
N ILE A 6 -17.58 46.36 -37.78
CA ILE A 6 -18.15 45.05 -37.43
C ILE A 6 -17.23 43.91 -37.91
N LYS A 7 -16.71 44.01 -39.14
CA LYS A 7 -15.74 43.04 -39.68
C LYS A 7 -14.46 43.00 -38.83
N PHE A 8 -13.91 44.15 -38.47
CA PHE A 8 -12.73 44.26 -37.62
C PHE A 8 -12.95 43.64 -36.22
N MET A 9 -14.10 43.86 -35.59
CA MET A 9 -14.43 43.23 -34.30
C MET A 9 -14.56 41.70 -34.41
N LEU A 10 -15.15 41.20 -35.50
CA LEU A 10 -15.23 39.75 -35.79
C LEU A 10 -13.85 39.13 -35.98
N ASP A 11 -12.95 39.80 -36.71
CA ASP A 11 -11.59 39.33 -36.95
C ASP A 11 -10.77 39.30 -35.64
N ILE A 12 -10.94 40.31 -34.76
CA ILE A 12 -10.34 40.31 -33.41
C ILE A 12 -10.86 39.15 -32.56
N GLN A 13 -12.17 38.90 -32.57
CA GLN A 13 -12.74 37.80 -31.78
C GLN A 13 -12.24 36.44 -32.26
N LYS A 14 -12.17 36.22 -33.58
CA LYS A 14 -11.59 35.01 -34.16
C LYS A 14 -10.12 34.82 -33.80
N TRP A 15 -9.31 35.88 -33.90
CA TRP A 15 -7.89 35.81 -33.54
C TRP A 15 -7.71 35.49 -32.04
N LYS A 16 -8.53 36.11 -31.18
CA LYS A 16 -8.51 35.86 -29.73
C LYS A 16 -8.91 34.42 -29.39
N GLN A 17 -9.84 33.84 -30.15
CA GLN A 17 -10.30 32.46 -29.96
C GLN A 17 -9.21 31.46 -30.36
N MET A 18 -8.64 31.62 -31.56
CA MET A 18 -7.53 30.80 -32.06
C MET A 18 -6.34 30.82 -31.08
N SER A 19 -6.00 31.99 -30.55
CA SER A 19 -4.93 32.13 -29.55
C SER A 19 -5.18 31.39 -28.23
N MET A 20 -6.43 31.17 -27.81
CA MET A 20 -6.73 30.46 -26.56
C MET A 20 -6.76 28.95 -26.76
N GLU A 21 -7.30 28.47 -27.88
CA GLU A 21 -7.26 27.06 -28.25
C GLU A 21 -5.81 26.62 -28.47
N ASP A 22 -5.00 27.44 -29.14
CA ASP A 22 -3.57 27.22 -29.26
C ASP A 22 -2.90 27.16 -27.88
N LEU A 23 -3.20 28.08 -26.97
CA LEU A 23 -2.62 28.08 -25.63
C LEU A 23 -3.02 26.84 -24.83
N ALA A 24 -4.29 26.43 -24.89
CA ALA A 24 -4.82 25.24 -24.23
C ALA A 24 -4.14 23.95 -24.73
N ASN A 25 -3.74 23.93 -26.01
CA ASN A 25 -3.03 22.80 -26.60
C ASN A 25 -1.51 22.87 -26.39
N HIS A 26 -0.91 24.04 -26.14
CA HIS A 26 0.56 24.14 -25.96
C HIS A 26 1.00 23.94 -24.52
N ILE A 27 0.23 24.40 -23.52
CA ILE A 27 0.57 24.21 -22.10
C ILE A 27 0.80 22.73 -21.73
N PRO A 28 -0.07 21.77 -22.09
CA PRO A 28 0.15 20.34 -21.80
C PRO A 28 1.44 19.79 -22.44
N VAL A 29 1.80 20.25 -23.64
CA VAL A 29 3.10 19.91 -24.26
C VAL A 29 4.27 20.42 -23.43
N VAL A 30 4.18 21.67 -22.95
CA VAL A 30 5.21 22.25 -22.06
C VAL A 30 5.31 21.49 -20.75
N ILE A 31 4.19 21.02 -20.18
CA ILE A 31 4.16 20.17 -18.98
C ILE A 31 4.90 18.86 -19.23
N MET A 32 4.61 18.18 -20.35
CA MET A 32 5.30 16.94 -20.70
C MET A 32 6.81 17.16 -20.88
N ALA A 33 7.21 18.21 -21.59
CA ALA A 33 8.62 18.55 -21.78
C ALA A 33 9.34 18.88 -20.46
N ALA A 34 8.69 19.67 -19.59
CA ALA A 34 9.23 20.00 -18.26
C ALA A 34 9.39 18.74 -17.39
N ALA A 35 8.44 17.79 -17.48
CA ALA A 35 8.52 16.53 -16.77
C ALA A 35 9.69 15.68 -17.28
N VAL A 36 9.89 15.54 -18.60
CA VAL A 36 11.04 14.81 -19.17
C VAL A 36 12.35 15.42 -18.69
N LEU A 37 12.50 16.75 -18.78
CA LEU A 37 13.71 17.43 -18.30
C LEU A 37 13.95 17.18 -16.81
N ALA A 38 12.91 17.26 -15.98
CA ALA A 38 13.00 16.96 -14.56
C ALA A 38 13.44 15.51 -14.30
N GLY A 39 12.88 14.54 -15.05
CA GLY A 39 13.26 13.14 -14.96
C GLY A 39 14.71 12.89 -15.36
N ILE A 40 15.20 13.53 -16.42
CA ILE A 40 16.61 13.47 -16.84
C ILE A 40 17.53 14.01 -15.75
N ILE A 41 17.22 15.18 -15.19
CA ILE A 41 18.01 15.79 -14.11
C ILE A 41 18.03 14.87 -12.88
N ALA A 42 16.88 14.32 -12.49
CA ALA A 42 16.76 13.39 -11.37
C ALA A 42 17.66 12.16 -11.59
N TYR A 43 17.60 11.56 -12.78
CA TYR A 43 18.42 10.40 -13.12
C TYR A 43 19.93 10.71 -13.15
N ILE A 44 20.33 11.88 -13.66
CA ILE A 44 21.75 12.31 -13.62
C ILE A 44 22.22 12.46 -12.16
N LEU A 45 21.40 13.06 -11.29
CA LEU A 45 21.72 13.20 -9.87
C LEU A 45 21.88 11.83 -9.19
N TYR A 46 21.05 10.85 -9.53
CA TYR A 46 21.21 9.48 -9.06
C TYR A 46 22.59 8.91 -9.44
N ILE A 47 23.02 9.05 -10.71
CA ILE A 47 24.32 8.56 -11.17
C ILE A 47 25.48 9.26 -10.44
N VAL A 48 25.41 10.59 -10.30
CA VAL A 48 26.45 11.39 -9.63
C VAL A 48 26.59 11.03 -8.15
N ASN A 49 25.48 10.67 -7.49
CA ASN A 49 25.47 10.26 -6.08
C ASN A 49 25.90 8.80 -5.85
N GLY A 50 26.61 8.20 -6.81
CA GLY A 50 27.13 6.83 -6.73
C GLY A 50 26.23 5.78 -7.37
N GLY A 51 24.94 6.08 -7.56
CA GLY A 51 23.95 5.31 -8.32
C GLY A 51 24.17 3.80 -8.34
N TYR A 52 24.47 3.27 -9.52
CA TYR A 52 24.70 1.85 -9.74
C TYR A 52 25.92 1.28 -9.02
N SER A 53 26.97 2.07 -8.80
CA SER A 53 28.18 1.61 -8.10
C SER A 53 27.87 1.31 -6.63
N ALA A 54 27.09 2.17 -5.98
CA ALA A 54 26.60 1.94 -4.62
C ALA A 54 25.69 0.71 -4.58
N GLN A 55 24.75 0.61 -5.53
CA GLN A 55 23.85 -0.54 -5.62
C GLN A 55 24.60 -1.87 -5.82
N ILE A 56 25.68 -1.90 -6.61
CA ILE A 56 26.53 -3.09 -6.76
C ILE A 56 27.26 -3.44 -5.47
N ALA A 57 27.71 -2.44 -4.69
CA ALA A 57 28.34 -2.68 -3.40
C ALA A 57 27.34 -3.31 -2.42
N ASP A 58 26.11 -2.79 -2.36
CA ASP A 58 25.05 -3.35 -1.51
C ASP A 58 24.69 -4.79 -1.90
N ILE A 59 24.63 -5.11 -3.20
CA ILE A 59 24.39 -6.50 -3.67
C ILE A 59 25.49 -7.44 -3.21
N LYS A 60 26.75 -6.98 -3.24
CA LYS A 60 27.90 -7.80 -2.82
C LYS A 60 27.90 -8.02 -1.30
N GLU A 61 27.51 -7.00 -0.53
CA GLU A 61 27.54 -7.03 0.93
C GLU A 61 26.35 -7.80 1.52
N TYR A 62 25.14 -7.57 0.98
CA TYR A 62 23.88 -8.08 1.55
C TYR A 62 23.24 -9.21 0.74
N GLY A 63 23.74 -9.49 -0.47
CA GLY A 63 23.23 -10.56 -1.35
C GLY A 63 21.95 -10.19 -2.11
N PHE A 64 21.43 -11.15 -2.87
CA PHE A 64 20.37 -10.92 -3.88
C PHE A 64 18.94 -10.73 -3.33
N LEU A 65 18.73 -10.81 -2.02
CA LEU A 65 17.40 -10.84 -1.39
C LEU A 65 17.18 -9.73 -0.34
N SER A 66 18.12 -8.79 -0.20
CA SER A 66 17.99 -7.70 0.76
C SER A 66 17.14 -6.54 0.23
N ASP A 67 16.35 -5.92 1.10
CA ASP A 67 15.57 -4.71 0.82
C ASP A 67 16.45 -3.48 0.52
N ARG A 68 17.67 -3.45 1.07
CA ARG A 68 18.66 -2.39 0.84
C ARG A 68 19.18 -2.27 -0.59
N MET A 69 18.86 -3.23 -1.44
CA MET A 69 19.23 -3.22 -2.85
C MET A 69 18.43 -2.18 -3.67
N PHE A 70 17.21 -1.86 -3.23
CA PHE A 70 16.38 -0.87 -3.89
C PHE A 70 16.73 0.53 -3.39
N THR A 71 16.92 1.48 -4.30
CA THR A 71 17.11 2.87 -3.92
C THR A 71 15.77 3.49 -3.50
N THR A 72 15.81 4.34 -2.49
CA THR A 72 14.69 5.23 -2.12
C THR A 72 14.44 6.31 -3.18
N GLY A 73 15.36 6.45 -4.14
CA GLY A 73 15.19 7.11 -5.43
C GLY A 73 15.23 8.63 -5.40
N THR A 74 15.45 9.24 -6.56
CA THR A 74 15.37 10.71 -6.74
C THR A 74 14.00 11.17 -7.25
N THR A 75 13.04 10.25 -7.40
CA THR A 75 11.68 10.54 -7.88
C THR A 75 10.92 11.57 -7.05
N GLY A 76 11.29 11.74 -5.77
CA GLY A 76 10.80 12.82 -4.91
C GLY A 76 11.07 14.23 -5.45
N LEU A 77 12.14 14.44 -6.23
CA LEU A 77 12.42 15.72 -6.89
C LEU A 77 11.40 16.04 -8.00
N VAL A 78 10.94 15.01 -8.72
CA VAL A 78 9.94 15.14 -9.79
C VAL A 78 8.52 15.28 -9.19
N LEU A 79 8.26 14.63 -8.06
CA LEU A 79 6.95 14.64 -7.41
C LEU A 79 6.70 15.89 -6.54
N GLY A 80 7.69 16.32 -5.74
CA GLY A 80 7.52 17.41 -4.75
C GLY A 80 8.68 18.42 -4.67
N GLY A 81 9.71 18.28 -5.49
CA GLY A 81 10.79 19.27 -5.60
C GLY A 81 10.37 20.52 -6.39
N ILE A 82 11.35 21.39 -6.68
CA ILE A 82 11.14 22.61 -7.48
C ILE A 82 10.45 22.27 -8.82
N ALA A 83 10.90 21.22 -9.49
CA ALA A 83 10.29 20.74 -10.73
C ALA A 83 8.82 20.29 -10.54
N GLY A 84 8.54 19.56 -9.46
CA GLY A 84 7.17 19.16 -9.11
C GLY A 84 6.23 20.34 -8.88
N ASN A 85 6.72 21.41 -8.27
CA ASN A 85 5.99 22.67 -8.07
C ASN A 85 5.76 23.44 -9.37
N ILE A 86 6.75 23.49 -10.26
CA ILE A 86 6.60 24.11 -11.59
C ILE A 86 5.51 23.38 -12.39
N ILE A 87 5.54 22.05 -12.42
CA ILE A 87 4.52 21.23 -13.09
C ILE A 87 3.13 21.50 -12.48
N LEU A 88 3.03 21.61 -11.14
CA LEU A 88 1.77 21.92 -10.48
C LEU A 88 1.24 23.31 -10.86
N LEU A 89 2.10 24.32 -10.92
CA LEU A 89 1.72 25.67 -11.33
C LEU A 89 1.26 25.72 -12.79
N LEU A 90 1.92 24.97 -13.68
CA LEU A 90 1.51 24.84 -15.07
C LEU A 90 0.14 24.17 -15.20
N LEU A 91 -0.13 23.09 -14.45
CA LEU A 91 -1.44 22.43 -14.42
C LEU A 91 -2.55 23.36 -13.91
N LEU A 92 -2.27 24.18 -12.89
CA LEU A 92 -3.22 25.19 -12.41
C LEU A 92 -3.47 26.28 -13.46
N ALA A 93 -2.44 26.74 -14.16
CA ALA A 93 -2.58 27.70 -15.25
C ALA A 93 -3.41 27.12 -16.40
N GLU A 94 -3.18 25.85 -16.74
CA GLU A 94 -3.94 25.12 -17.74
C GLU A 94 -5.42 25.01 -17.38
N LEU A 95 -5.73 24.72 -16.12
CA LEU A 95 -7.12 24.66 -15.65
C LEU A 95 -7.85 26.00 -15.86
N VAL A 96 -7.16 27.13 -15.63
CA VAL A 96 -7.71 28.47 -15.90
C VAL A 96 -7.91 28.67 -17.40
N VAL A 97 -6.94 28.29 -18.23
CA VAL A 97 -7.03 28.41 -19.68
C VAL A 97 -8.17 27.57 -20.26
N LEU A 98 -8.33 26.32 -19.81
CA LEU A 98 -9.45 25.44 -20.17
C LEU A 98 -10.80 26.05 -19.79
N SER A 99 -10.90 26.60 -18.58
CA SER A 99 -12.12 27.25 -18.10
C SER A 99 -12.48 28.46 -18.97
N LEU A 100 -11.48 29.27 -19.34
CA LEU A 100 -11.67 30.42 -20.21
C LEU A 100 -11.99 30.04 -21.65
N ALA A 101 -11.39 28.96 -22.18
CA ALA A 101 -11.69 28.42 -23.50
C ALA A 101 -13.15 27.93 -23.54
N TYR A 102 -13.58 27.15 -22.54
CA TYR A 102 -14.96 26.71 -22.38
C TYR A 102 -15.96 27.87 -22.34
N CYS A 103 -15.67 28.92 -21.54
CA CYS A 103 -16.52 30.10 -21.44
C CYS A 103 -16.69 30.88 -22.75
N ARG A 104 -15.86 30.63 -23.78
CA ARG A 104 -16.00 31.26 -25.10
C ARG A 104 -16.78 30.40 -26.09
N ILE A 105 -16.77 29.09 -25.92
CA ILE A 105 -17.44 28.14 -26.81
C ILE A 105 -18.93 28.04 -26.43
N CYS A 106 -19.27 28.12 -25.15
CA CYS A 106 -20.63 27.88 -24.68
C CYS A 106 -21.55 29.10 -24.59
N GLU A 107 -22.86 28.83 -24.63
CA GLU A 107 -23.94 29.77 -24.33
C GLU A 107 -23.86 30.36 -22.90
N GLU A 108 -24.47 31.53 -22.72
CA GLU A 108 -24.38 32.31 -21.47
C GLU A 108 -24.76 31.54 -20.21
N GLY A 109 -25.77 30.64 -20.28
CA GLY A 109 -26.21 29.84 -19.13
C GLY A 109 -25.20 28.78 -18.67
N LYS A 110 -24.52 28.10 -19.60
CA LYS A 110 -23.47 27.13 -19.27
C LYS A 110 -22.22 27.83 -18.73
N LYS A 111 -21.89 29.00 -19.28
CA LYS A 111 -20.80 29.85 -18.81
C LYS A 111 -21.00 30.30 -17.36
N THR A 112 -22.17 30.80 -17.02
CA THR A 112 -22.46 31.23 -15.64
C THR A 112 -22.41 30.07 -14.66
N ALA A 113 -22.89 28.88 -15.06
CA ALA A 113 -22.79 27.67 -14.25
C ALA A 113 -21.34 27.22 -14.01
N LEU A 114 -20.46 27.28 -15.03
CA LEU A 114 -19.03 26.97 -14.85
C LEU A 114 -18.36 27.95 -13.87
N ILE A 115 -18.61 29.24 -14.03
CA ILE A 115 -18.04 30.27 -13.14
C ILE A 115 -18.55 30.10 -11.71
N ALA A 116 -19.86 29.88 -11.54
CA ALA A 116 -20.48 29.69 -10.22
C ALA A 116 -19.92 28.44 -9.52
N SER A 117 -19.80 27.32 -10.23
CA SER A 117 -19.21 26.09 -9.68
C SER A 117 -17.73 26.26 -9.34
N GLY A 118 -16.95 26.93 -10.18
CA GLY A 118 -15.54 27.24 -9.91
C GLY A 118 -15.35 28.14 -8.67
N VAL A 119 -16.17 29.18 -8.52
CA VAL A 119 -16.15 30.07 -7.34
C VAL A 119 -16.56 29.29 -6.09
N LEU A 120 -17.58 28.43 -6.17
CA LEU A 120 -17.98 27.59 -5.04
C LEU A 120 -16.82 26.69 -4.59
N ILE A 121 -16.13 26.03 -5.52
CA ILE A 121 -14.97 25.18 -5.22
C ILE A 121 -13.87 25.99 -4.51
N LEU A 122 -13.55 27.20 -5.00
CA LEU A 122 -12.56 28.07 -4.36
C LEU A 122 -12.95 28.46 -2.93
N VAL A 123 -14.21 28.84 -2.71
CA VAL A 123 -14.72 29.15 -1.37
C VAL A 123 -14.61 27.96 -0.43
N GLN A 124 -14.94 26.75 -0.91
CA GLN A 124 -14.82 25.53 -0.11
C GLN A 124 -13.34 25.22 0.22
N ILE A 125 -12.42 25.36 -0.72
CA ILE A 125 -10.98 25.17 -0.47
C ILE A 125 -10.47 26.13 0.60
N VAL A 126 -10.84 27.42 0.52
CA VAL A 126 -10.46 28.42 1.53
C VAL A 126 -11.05 28.06 2.90
N ALA A 127 -12.32 27.66 2.96
CA ALA A 127 -12.96 27.24 4.20
C ALA A 127 -12.27 26.01 4.82
N ALA A 128 -11.96 24.98 4.01
CA ALA A 128 -11.21 23.81 4.46
C ALA A 128 -9.83 24.17 4.99
N PHE A 129 -9.12 25.09 4.31
CA PHE A 129 -7.82 25.56 4.76
C PHE A 129 -7.93 26.26 6.11
N VAL A 130 -8.88 27.17 6.29
CA VAL A 130 -9.10 27.85 7.59
C VAL A 130 -9.40 26.83 8.70
N ILE A 131 -10.31 25.88 8.46
CA ILE A 131 -10.65 24.83 9.43
C ILE A 131 -9.43 23.97 9.78
N PHE A 132 -8.61 23.61 8.80
CA PHE A 132 -7.39 22.84 9.01
C PHE A 132 -6.39 23.58 9.89
N TRP A 133 -6.20 24.89 9.68
CA TRP A 133 -5.30 25.72 10.50
C TRP A 133 -5.80 25.88 11.94
N ILE A 134 -7.11 25.96 12.14
CA ILE A 134 -7.72 25.93 13.47
C ILE A 134 -7.45 24.57 14.13
N ARG A 135 -7.61 23.46 13.40
CA ARG A 135 -7.43 22.10 13.95
C ARG A 135 -6.00 21.81 14.40
N ILE A 136 -5.01 22.38 13.70
CA ILE A 136 -3.59 22.26 14.06
C ILE A 136 -3.18 23.24 15.17
N GLY A 137 -4.10 24.11 15.63
CA GLY A 137 -3.85 25.08 16.69
C GLY A 137 -2.94 26.23 16.26
N ARG A 138 -2.73 26.42 14.95
CA ARG A 138 -1.95 27.53 14.37
C ARG A 138 -2.75 28.83 14.33
N VAL A 139 -4.09 28.74 14.33
CA VAL A 139 -5.01 29.87 14.44
C VAL A 139 -5.91 29.62 15.65
N THR A 140 -5.75 30.43 16.69
CA THR A 140 -6.67 30.46 17.83
C THR A 140 -7.79 31.43 17.48
N VAL A 141 -9.00 30.93 17.30
CA VAL A 141 -10.16 31.80 17.12
C VAL A 141 -10.60 32.30 18.49
N GLU A 142 -10.52 33.60 18.71
CA GLU A 142 -10.97 34.20 19.97
C GLU A 142 -12.48 33.99 20.12
N PRO A 143 -12.97 33.43 21.25
CA PRO A 143 -14.37 33.04 21.39
C PRO A 143 -15.37 34.19 21.12
N ARG A 144 -14.96 35.43 21.45
CA ARG A 144 -15.78 36.63 21.25
C ARG A 144 -16.01 36.97 19.77
N ALA A 145 -15.01 36.80 18.91
CA ALA A 145 -15.13 37.11 17.49
C ALA A 145 -16.05 36.13 16.73
N VAL A 146 -16.09 34.87 17.17
CA VAL A 146 -17.05 33.87 16.65
C VAL A 146 -18.46 34.20 17.11
N GLN A 147 -18.60 34.63 18.37
CA GLN A 147 -19.89 34.98 18.96
C GLN A 147 -20.52 36.21 18.29
N ASP A 148 -19.70 37.23 17.95
CA ASP A 148 -20.15 38.42 17.21
C ASP A 148 -20.55 38.10 15.75
N LEU A 149 -19.85 37.18 15.08
CA LEU A 149 -20.19 36.73 13.73
C LEU A 149 -21.49 35.90 13.70
N ILE A 150 -21.71 35.10 14.75
CA ILE A 150 -22.90 34.25 14.90
C ILE A 150 -24.12 35.07 15.37
N PHE A 151 -23.94 36.17 16.12
CA PHE A 151 -25.04 36.97 16.66
C PHE A 151 -25.94 37.59 15.57
N ASN A 152 -25.42 37.83 14.36
CA ASN A 152 -26.20 38.30 13.21
C ASN A 152 -27.06 37.20 12.57
N PHE A 153 -26.93 35.93 13.00
CA PHE A 153 -27.75 34.82 12.55
C PHE A 153 -28.59 34.33 13.74
N PRO A 154 -29.93 34.40 13.68
CA PRO A 154 -30.78 33.96 14.80
C PRO A 154 -30.49 32.49 15.12
N GLU A 155 -30.12 32.21 16.38
CA GLU A 155 -29.81 30.91 17.00
C GLU A 155 -29.87 29.68 16.07
N VAL A 156 -28.92 29.56 15.14
CA VAL A 156 -28.72 28.30 14.42
C VAL A 156 -27.77 27.45 15.25
N ILE A 157 -28.32 26.53 16.02
CA ILE A 157 -27.54 25.47 16.69
C ILE A 157 -26.96 24.55 15.60
N MET A 158 -25.81 24.93 15.04
CA MET A 158 -25.14 24.16 14.00
C MET A 158 -24.46 22.95 14.62
N TYR A 159 -25.12 21.79 14.55
CA TYR A 159 -24.46 20.52 14.83
C TYR A 159 -23.34 20.29 13.81
N VAL A 160 -22.12 20.02 14.29
CA VAL A 160 -20.91 19.89 13.45
C VAL A 160 -21.04 18.80 12.38
N LYS A 161 -21.73 17.70 12.69
CA LYS A 161 -21.93 16.56 11.78
C LYS A 161 -22.77 16.92 10.53
N PRO A 162 -24.00 17.45 10.64
CA PRO A 162 -24.79 17.82 9.46
C PRO A 162 -24.15 18.94 8.64
N VAL A 163 -23.46 19.91 9.26
CA VAL A 163 -22.73 20.96 8.53
C VAL A 163 -21.62 20.36 7.66
N GLY A 164 -20.84 19.41 8.20
CA GLY A 164 -19.82 18.70 7.43
C GLY A 164 -20.39 17.89 6.25
N ILE A 165 -21.57 17.29 6.42
CA ILE A 165 -22.26 16.56 5.35
C ILE A 165 -22.70 17.53 4.24
N ILE A 166 -23.33 18.66 4.59
CA ILE A 166 -23.77 19.69 3.63
C ILE A 166 -22.56 20.24 2.86
N TYR A 167 -21.47 20.58 3.56
CA TYR A 167 -20.22 21.01 2.95
C TYR A 167 -19.71 19.99 1.91
N THR A 168 -19.72 18.71 2.27
CA THR A 168 -19.25 17.63 1.40
C THR A 168 -20.13 17.49 0.16
N ILE A 169 -21.46 17.52 0.33
CA ILE A 169 -22.43 17.45 -0.78
C ILE A 169 -22.24 18.63 -1.74
N LEU A 170 -22.11 19.86 -1.21
CA LEU A 170 -21.88 21.05 -2.03
C LEU A 170 -20.56 20.97 -2.80
N THR A 171 -19.50 20.49 -2.16
CA THR A 171 -18.18 20.37 -2.79
C THR A 171 -18.19 19.33 -3.91
N VAL A 172 -18.73 18.14 -3.65
CA VAL A 172 -18.84 17.07 -4.66
C VAL A 172 -19.77 17.50 -5.79
N GLY A 173 -20.92 18.10 -5.48
CA GLY A 173 -21.85 18.62 -6.47
C GLY A 173 -21.22 19.68 -7.38
N ALA A 174 -20.47 20.63 -6.82
CA ALA A 174 -19.77 21.63 -7.61
C ALA A 174 -18.66 21.04 -8.49
N LEU A 175 -17.90 20.07 -7.99
CA LEU A 175 -16.91 19.35 -8.79
C LEU A 175 -17.55 18.60 -9.97
N LEU A 176 -18.67 17.90 -9.72
CA LEU A 176 -19.39 17.18 -10.76
C LEU A 176 -19.95 18.13 -11.83
N VAL A 177 -20.52 19.26 -11.42
CA VAL A 177 -21.00 20.28 -12.36
C VAL A 177 -19.83 20.88 -13.15
N PHE A 178 -18.75 21.26 -12.48
CA PHE A 178 -17.59 21.90 -13.11
C PHE A 178 -16.94 20.98 -14.16
N TRP A 179 -16.59 19.75 -13.77
CA TRP A 179 -15.99 18.78 -14.68
C TRP A 179 -16.97 18.25 -15.71
N GLY A 180 -18.24 18.04 -15.33
CA GLY A 180 -19.29 17.63 -16.25
C GLY A 180 -19.46 18.64 -17.38
N LEU A 181 -19.50 19.94 -17.07
CA LEU A 181 -19.58 20.99 -18.08
C LEU A 181 -18.38 20.95 -19.03
N LEU A 182 -17.15 20.88 -18.51
CA LEU A 182 -15.93 20.82 -19.33
C LEU A 182 -15.87 19.58 -20.25
N LEU A 183 -16.51 18.47 -19.88
CA LEU A 183 -16.50 17.22 -20.65
C LEU A 183 -17.67 17.06 -21.63
N ILE A 184 -18.74 17.86 -21.49
CA ILE A 184 -19.92 17.77 -22.36
C ILE A 184 -19.62 18.25 -23.77
N GLU A 185 -18.94 19.39 -23.92
CA GLU A 185 -18.64 19.93 -25.25
C GLU A 185 -17.43 19.23 -25.87
N LYS A 186 -17.56 18.87 -27.15
CA LYS A 186 -16.53 18.07 -27.83
C LYS A 186 -15.17 18.77 -27.86
N GLU A 187 -15.15 20.06 -28.22
CA GLU A 187 -13.92 20.84 -28.33
C GLU A 187 -13.23 20.99 -26.96
N SER A 188 -13.97 21.28 -25.90
CA SER A 188 -13.39 21.35 -24.55
C SER A 188 -12.96 19.99 -24.01
N ARG A 189 -13.70 18.94 -24.33
CA ARG A 189 -13.37 17.57 -23.93
C ARG A 189 -12.04 17.11 -24.51
N GLU A 190 -11.76 17.42 -25.77
CA GLU A 190 -10.47 17.07 -26.39
C GLU A 190 -9.30 17.77 -25.69
N MET A 191 -9.44 19.07 -25.39
CA MET A 191 -8.44 19.81 -24.61
C MET A 191 -8.26 19.22 -23.20
N VAL A 192 -9.35 18.89 -22.50
CA VAL A 192 -9.30 18.27 -21.16
C VAL A 192 -8.62 16.90 -21.17
N ILE A 193 -8.91 16.06 -22.18
CA ILE A 193 -8.27 14.75 -22.31
C ILE A 193 -6.76 14.93 -22.48
N PHE A 194 -6.33 15.89 -23.30
CA PHE A 194 -4.92 16.15 -23.52
C PHE A 194 -4.21 16.64 -22.25
N THR A 195 -4.87 17.48 -21.45
CA THR A 195 -4.40 17.87 -20.10
C THR A 195 -4.25 16.66 -19.18
N ILE A 196 -5.22 15.75 -19.17
CA ILE A 196 -5.17 14.52 -18.35
C ILE A 196 -4.00 13.64 -18.80
N GLU A 197 -3.79 13.47 -20.10
CA GLU A 197 -2.65 12.72 -20.65
C GLU A 197 -1.32 13.35 -20.21
N ALA A 198 -1.18 14.67 -20.32
CA ALA A 198 0.02 15.38 -19.87
C ALA A 198 0.23 15.23 -18.35
N MET A 199 -0.84 15.30 -17.55
CA MET A 199 -0.78 15.09 -16.11
C MET A 199 -0.34 13.66 -15.75
N VAL A 200 -0.94 12.64 -16.36
CA VAL A 200 -0.58 11.23 -16.15
C VAL A 200 0.87 11.00 -16.58
N PHE A 201 1.27 11.54 -17.74
CA PHE A 201 2.63 11.44 -18.22
C PHE A 201 3.62 12.06 -17.23
N ALA A 202 3.36 13.28 -16.78
CA ALA A 202 4.26 14.03 -15.92
C ALA A 202 4.35 13.49 -14.48
N LYS A 203 3.24 13.03 -13.90
CA LYS A 203 3.16 12.64 -12.48
C LYS A 203 3.21 11.12 -12.26
N ILE A 204 3.01 10.32 -13.29
CA ILE A 204 3.01 8.85 -13.18
C ILE A 204 4.08 8.27 -14.09
N VAL A 205 4.01 8.51 -15.41
CA VAL A 205 4.87 7.83 -16.39
C VAL A 205 6.34 8.18 -16.20
N VAL A 206 6.69 9.48 -16.15
CA VAL A 206 8.09 9.90 -15.99
C VAL A 206 8.69 9.43 -14.65
N PRO A 207 8.05 9.66 -13.48
CA PRO A 207 8.56 9.13 -12.21
C PRO A 207 8.72 7.60 -12.22
N LEU A 208 7.80 6.87 -12.84
CA LEU A 208 7.89 5.40 -12.93
C LEU A 208 9.07 4.95 -13.78
N ILE A 209 9.33 5.63 -14.90
CA ILE A 209 10.50 5.36 -15.76
C ILE A 209 11.79 5.63 -14.97
N VAL A 210 11.88 6.77 -14.29
CA VAL A 210 13.07 7.10 -13.48
C VAL A 210 13.26 6.06 -12.37
N TRP A 211 12.20 5.71 -11.64
CA TRP A 211 12.26 4.68 -10.61
C TRP A 211 12.76 3.34 -11.14
N PHE A 212 12.26 2.93 -12.32
CA PHE A 212 12.68 1.70 -12.97
C PHE A 212 14.17 1.74 -13.37
N LEU A 213 14.61 2.84 -13.98
CA LEU A 213 16.01 3.03 -14.35
C LEU A 213 16.93 2.97 -13.13
N GLU A 214 16.61 3.72 -12.08
CA GLU A 214 17.39 3.74 -10.83
C GLU A 214 17.46 2.38 -10.11
N ASN A 215 16.52 1.47 -10.39
CA ASN A 215 16.43 0.17 -9.77
C ASN A 215 16.66 -1.00 -10.74
N ILE A 216 17.21 -0.75 -11.93
CA ILE A 216 17.33 -1.81 -12.95
C ILE A 216 18.23 -2.97 -12.52
N LEU A 217 19.31 -2.69 -11.77
CA LEU A 217 20.16 -3.75 -11.21
C LEU A 217 19.49 -4.45 -10.04
N ALA A 218 18.76 -3.70 -9.18
CA ALA A 218 17.92 -4.25 -8.11
C ALA A 218 16.94 -5.30 -8.64
N LEU A 219 16.18 -4.91 -9.66
CA LEU A 219 15.21 -5.77 -10.33
C LEU A 219 15.89 -6.98 -10.98
N GLY A 220 17.00 -6.76 -11.70
CA GLY A 220 17.74 -7.83 -12.37
C GLY A 220 18.27 -8.89 -11.40
N ALA A 221 18.86 -8.48 -10.28
CA ALA A 221 19.42 -9.45 -9.35
C ALA A 221 18.37 -10.09 -8.43
N ALA A 222 17.24 -9.42 -8.15
CA ALA A 222 16.09 -10.07 -7.52
C ALA A 222 15.53 -11.22 -8.38
N VAL A 223 15.46 -11.03 -9.70
CA VAL A 223 15.05 -12.09 -10.65
C VAL A 223 16.05 -13.25 -10.66
N LEU A 224 17.36 -12.96 -10.73
CA LEU A 224 18.41 -13.99 -10.68
C LEU A 224 18.42 -14.75 -9.35
N GLY A 225 18.31 -14.04 -8.22
CA GLY A 225 18.22 -14.64 -6.89
C GLY A 225 16.98 -15.51 -6.72
N GLY A 226 15.83 -15.06 -7.23
CA GLY A 226 14.59 -15.84 -7.26
C GLY A 226 14.71 -17.11 -8.11
N ALA A 227 15.32 -17.03 -9.29
CA ALA A 227 15.57 -18.18 -10.14
C ALA A 227 16.50 -19.21 -9.47
N LEU A 228 17.57 -18.75 -8.80
CA LEU A 228 18.46 -19.62 -8.04
C LEU A 228 17.74 -20.31 -6.87
N LEU A 229 16.93 -19.58 -6.10
CA LEU A 229 16.13 -20.16 -5.02
C LEU A 229 15.17 -21.23 -5.55
N LEU A 230 14.45 -20.95 -6.64
CA LEU A 230 13.57 -21.93 -7.27
C LEU A 230 14.34 -23.16 -7.75
N GLY A 231 15.53 -22.98 -8.32
CA GLY A 231 16.42 -24.08 -8.71
C GLY A 231 16.86 -24.94 -7.51
N VAL A 232 17.23 -24.32 -6.39
CA VAL A 232 17.59 -25.01 -5.15
C VAL A 232 16.39 -25.77 -4.57
N ILE A 233 15.21 -25.14 -4.50
CA ILE A 233 13.98 -25.78 -4.04
C ILE A 233 13.62 -26.96 -4.93
N PHE A 234 13.77 -26.83 -6.25
CA PHE A 234 13.53 -27.91 -7.19
C PHE A 234 14.53 -29.07 -7.02
N MET A 235 15.82 -28.77 -6.81
CA MET A 235 16.85 -29.78 -6.54
C MET A 235 16.61 -30.51 -5.21
N ILE A 236 16.30 -29.78 -4.13
CA ILE A 236 15.96 -30.37 -2.83
C ILE A 236 14.68 -31.21 -2.96
N GLY A 237 13.66 -30.70 -3.65
CA GLY A 237 12.42 -31.44 -3.92
C GLY A 237 12.67 -32.73 -4.70
N ARG A 238 13.55 -32.71 -5.71
CA ARG A 238 13.99 -33.89 -6.46
C ARG A 238 14.69 -34.91 -5.58
N ILE A 239 15.67 -34.48 -4.77
CA ILE A 239 16.41 -35.36 -3.86
C ILE A 239 15.48 -35.98 -2.80
N LEU A 240 14.54 -35.20 -2.25
CA LEU A 240 13.55 -35.72 -1.30
C LEU A 240 12.58 -36.71 -1.96
N LEU A 241 12.18 -36.46 -3.22
CA LEU A 241 11.29 -37.35 -3.98
C LEU A 241 12.00 -38.65 -4.38
N GLU A 242 13.26 -38.59 -4.80
CA GLU A 242 14.11 -39.75 -5.10
C GLU A 242 14.47 -40.53 -3.82
N GLY A 243 14.70 -39.83 -2.71
CA GLY A 243 14.86 -40.43 -1.38
C GLY A 243 13.62 -41.21 -0.93
N MET A 244 12.41 -40.68 -1.18
CA MET A 244 11.16 -41.43 -0.94
C MET A 244 10.97 -42.60 -1.91
N ALA A 245 11.41 -42.48 -3.17
CA ALA A 245 11.38 -43.60 -4.12
C ALA A 245 12.35 -44.74 -3.73
N SER A 246 13.48 -44.41 -3.10
CA SER A 246 14.46 -45.39 -2.59
C SER A 246 14.05 -46.08 -1.27
N ALA A 247 13.09 -45.53 -0.54
CA ALA A 247 12.53 -46.14 0.68
C ALA A 247 11.35 -47.10 0.40
N GLY A 248 10.88 -47.17 -0.85
CA GLY A 248 9.73 -47.98 -1.27
C GLY A 248 10.04 -49.34 -1.89
N SER A 249 11.31 -49.67 -2.14
CA SER A 249 11.71 -50.95 -2.75
C SER A 249 12.28 -51.91 -1.71
N GLY A 250 11.42 -52.55 -0.93
CA GLY A 250 11.86 -53.47 0.12
C GLY A 250 10.79 -54.41 0.66
N SER A 251 10.15 -55.21 -0.20
CA SER A 251 9.98 -56.66 -0.04
C SER A 251 8.80 -57.17 -0.87
N GLU A 252 9.09 -57.79 -2.01
CA GLU A 252 8.25 -58.82 -2.58
C GLU A 252 9.13 -60.06 -2.75
N ASN A 253 8.78 -61.14 -2.04
CA ASN A 253 8.94 -62.51 -2.50
C ASN A 253 8.21 -63.44 -1.52
N ALA A 254 7.04 -63.90 -1.96
CA ALA A 254 6.37 -65.07 -1.43
C ALA A 254 7.03 -66.33 -2.03
N ALA A 255 7.30 -67.34 -1.21
CA ALA A 255 7.12 -68.77 -1.54
C ALA A 255 7.44 -69.64 -0.33
N SER A 256 6.67 -70.73 -0.23
CA SER A 256 6.58 -71.69 0.85
C SER A 256 7.74 -72.69 0.90
N SER A 257 8.00 -73.23 2.09
CA SER A 257 8.30 -74.66 2.27
C SER A 257 8.07 -75.10 3.72
N TYR A 258 7.07 -75.97 3.85
CA TYR A 258 6.91 -77.05 4.82
C TYR A 258 8.21 -77.52 5.48
N GLU A 259 8.18 -77.69 6.81
CA GLU A 259 8.76 -78.88 7.43
C GLU A 259 8.14 -79.18 8.79
N VAL A 260 7.94 -80.48 9.00
CA VAL A 260 7.16 -81.16 10.04
C VAL A 260 8.12 -81.77 11.05
N GLY A 261 7.75 -81.70 12.33
CA GLY A 261 8.32 -82.51 13.41
C GLY A 261 8.44 -81.69 14.70
N GLY A 262 7.96 -82.08 15.87
CA GLY A 262 7.32 -83.31 16.32
C GLY A 262 7.39 -83.31 17.84
N SER A 263 6.22 -83.36 18.49
CA SER A 263 5.89 -83.85 19.83
C SER A 263 6.86 -83.64 21.02
N SER A 264 6.40 -82.96 22.07
CA SER A 264 5.89 -83.59 23.33
C SER A 264 6.00 -82.65 24.55
N GLY A 265 5.02 -82.74 25.47
CA GLY A 265 5.31 -82.55 26.90
C GLY A 265 4.69 -81.37 27.65
N TYR A 266 3.40 -81.49 27.99
CA TYR A 266 2.82 -81.31 29.33
C TYR A 266 2.59 -79.90 29.98
N SER A 267 1.34 -79.78 30.48
CA SER A 267 0.77 -79.00 31.60
C SER A 267 0.85 -77.46 31.64
N GLU A 268 -0.30 -76.86 31.34
CA GLU A 268 -1.14 -76.08 32.26
C GLU A 268 -0.43 -75.20 33.32
N SER A 269 -0.49 -73.89 33.11
CA SER A 269 -0.70 -72.92 34.20
C SER A 269 -1.20 -71.60 33.62
N ARG A 270 -2.47 -71.32 33.91
CA ARG A 270 -3.16 -70.06 33.67
C ARG A 270 -2.45 -68.97 34.48
N SER A 271 -1.60 -68.18 33.82
CA SER A 271 -1.08 -66.93 34.39
C SER A 271 -1.67 -65.75 33.62
N GLU A 272 -2.47 -64.95 34.33
CA GLU A 272 -2.92 -63.63 33.87
C GLU A 272 -1.69 -62.74 33.68
N LYS A 273 -1.13 -62.72 32.46
CA LYS A 273 -0.23 -61.65 32.05
C LYS A 273 -1.07 -60.41 31.79
N ARG A 274 -1.15 -59.57 32.81
CA ARG A 274 -1.55 -58.16 32.77
C ARG A 274 -0.85 -57.51 31.56
N SER A 275 -1.61 -57.26 30.50
CA SER A 275 -1.14 -56.52 29.33
C SER A 275 -0.66 -55.15 29.79
N GLU A 276 0.63 -54.88 29.69
CA GLU A 276 1.12 -53.52 29.79
C GLU A 276 0.40 -52.69 28.70
N PRO A 277 -0.21 -51.54 29.04
CA PRO A 277 -0.85 -50.73 28.02
C PRO A 277 0.23 -50.25 27.05
N LYS A 278 0.05 -50.53 25.75
CA LYS A 278 0.86 -49.94 24.67
C LYS A 278 0.96 -48.43 24.95
N ARG A 279 2.13 -47.95 25.36
CA ARG A 279 2.37 -46.51 25.53
C ARG A 279 2.14 -45.83 24.19
N ASP A 280 1.17 -44.95 24.16
CA ASP A 280 0.92 -44.06 23.03
C ASP A 280 2.08 -43.06 22.92
N ASN A 281 3.00 -43.34 22.00
CA ASN A 281 4.23 -42.58 21.76
C ASN A 281 4.00 -41.21 21.11
N ARG A 282 2.75 -40.81 20.84
CA ARG A 282 2.44 -39.49 20.29
C ARG A 282 2.79 -38.37 21.27
N THR A 283 3.35 -37.28 20.76
CA THR A 283 3.72 -36.08 21.53
C THR A 283 2.45 -35.38 22.09
N PRO A 284 2.56 -34.56 23.15
CA PRO A 284 1.42 -33.80 23.67
C PRO A 284 0.71 -32.98 22.60
N ARG A 285 1.46 -32.39 21.65
CA ARG A 285 0.94 -31.66 20.50
C ARG A 285 0.12 -32.54 19.55
N GLU A 286 0.53 -33.79 19.31
CA GLU A 286 -0.19 -34.72 18.41
C GLU A 286 -1.48 -35.27 19.03
N LYS A 287 -1.58 -35.23 20.37
CA LYS A 287 -2.78 -35.63 21.12
C LYS A 287 -3.81 -34.51 21.18
N ASP A 288 -3.39 -33.26 21.06
CA ASP A 288 -4.25 -32.08 21.12
C ASP A 288 -4.64 -31.58 19.73
N LYS A 289 -5.94 -31.52 19.46
CA LYS A 289 -6.50 -31.04 18.18
C LYS A 289 -7.13 -29.65 18.30
N ASN A 290 -6.99 -28.97 19.43
CA ASN A 290 -7.61 -27.67 19.64
C ASN A 290 -6.84 -26.56 18.90
N PRO A 291 -7.44 -25.86 17.92
CA PRO A 291 -6.76 -24.80 17.17
C PRO A 291 -6.35 -23.59 18.03
N ASN A 292 -6.93 -23.44 19.22
CA ASN A 292 -6.65 -22.35 20.15
C ASN A 292 -5.52 -22.66 21.15
N HIS A 293 -4.93 -23.86 21.07
CA HIS A 293 -3.78 -24.26 21.87
C HIS A 293 -2.51 -24.12 21.03
N HIS A 294 -1.55 -23.36 21.54
CA HIS A 294 -0.32 -23.06 20.84
C HIS A 294 0.86 -23.71 21.55
N TYR A 295 1.47 -24.70 20.89
CA TYR A 295 2.69 -25.34 21.36
C TYR A 295 3.92 -24.57 20.82
N ILE A 296 4.79 -24.14 21.74
CA ILE A 296 5.93 -23.26 21.44
C ILE A 296 7.22 -24.08 21.50
N ALA A 297 7.90 -24.19 20.36
CA ALA A 297 9.21 -24.81 20.22
C ALA A 297 10.30 -23.92 20.84
N ASN A 298 11.22 -24.51 21.63
CA ASN A 298 12.41 -23.86 22.18
C ASN A 298 12.08 -22.55 22.93
N TYR A 299 11.08 -22.60 23.82
CA TYR A 299 10.54 -21.42 24.50
C TYR A 299 11.58 -20.74 25.40
N GLN A 300 11.89 -19.48 25.09
CA GLN A 300 12.88 -18.63 25.79
C GLN A 300 14.30 -19.21 25.84
N GLU A 301 14.65 -20.11 24.94
CA GLU A 301 16.01 -20.61 24.79
C GLU A 301 16.87 -19.67 23.93
N LEU A 302 18.19 -19.80 24.00
CA LEU A 302 19.13 -19.00 23.21
C LEU A 302 18.93 -19.31 21.71
N GLY A 303 18.48 -18.32 20.93
CA GLY A 303 18.12 -18.50 19.52
C GLY A 303 16.75 -19.17 19.28
N GLY A 304 15.99 -19.43 20.34
CA GLY A 304 14.67 -20.06 20.29
C GLY A 304 13.51 -19.07 20.12
N THR A 305 12.29 -19.56 20.32
CA THR A 305 11.07 -18.77 20.18
C THR A 305 10.78 -18.01 21.47
N LYS A 306 10.59 -16.70 21.36
CA LYS A 306 10.20 -15.82 22.46
C LYS A 306 8.72 -15.44 22.36
N LEU A 307 8.08 -15.26 23.50
CA LEU A 307 6.69 -14.82 23.62
C LEU A 307 6.67 -13.54 24.44
N HIS A 308 5.98 -12.52 23.96
CA HIS A 308 5.90 -11.21 24.61
C HIS A 308 4.49 -10.64 24.60
N LYS A 309 4.16 -9.84 25.61
CA LYS A 309 3.00 -8.94 25.60
C LYS A 309 3.41 -7.62 24.95
N VAL A 310 2.61 -7.12 24.01
CA VAL A 310 2.93 -5.92 23.23
C VAL A 310 1.75 -4.94 23.27
N HIS A 311 2.06 -3.67 23.49
CA HIS A 311 1.08 -2.58 23.39
C HIS A 311 0.78 -2.27 21.93
N GLY A 312 -0.49 -2.41 21.54
CA GLY A 312 -0.95 -2.16 20.17
C GLY A 312 -1.88 -0.95 20.08
N SER A 313 -1.83 -0.22 18.97
CA SER A 313 -2.75 0.92 18.69
C SER A 313 -4.23 0.51 18.62
N MET A 314 -4.50 -0.78 18.40
CA MET A 314 -5.84 -1.39 18.37
C MET A 314 -6.08 -2.36 19.55
N GLY A 315 -5.29 -2.23 20.62
CA GLY A 315 -5.35 -3.07 21.82
C GLY A 315 -4.16 -4.03 21.96
N ASP A 316 -3.90 -4.41 23.22
CA ASP A 316 -2.76 -5.24 23.61
C ASP A 316 -2.87 -6.68 23.08
N TYR A 317 -1.74 -7.29 22.76
CA TYR A 317 -1.71 -8.62 22.15
C TYR A 317 -0.48 -9.44 22.56
N ILE A 318 -0.58 -10.75 22.38
CA ILE A 318 0.54 -11.68 22.52
C ILE A 318 1.25 -11.81 21.17
N GLU A 319 2.54 -11.54 21.18
CA GLU A 319 3.44 -11.65 20.05
C GLU A 319 4.41 -12.83 20.26
N LEU A 320 4.63 -13.57 19.17
CA LEU A 320 5.62 -14.63 19.10
C LEU A 320 6.74 -14.18 18.16
N THR A 321 7.96 -14.18 18.67
CA THR A 321 9.17 -13.78 17.95
C THR A 321 10.09 -14.98 17.81
N ASN A 322 10.56 -15.24 16.59
CA ASN A 322 11.63 -16.20 16.32
C ASN A 322 12.77 -15.49 15.58
N GLY A 323 13.84 -16.22 15.22
CA GLY A 323 14.97 -15.68 14.48
C GLY A 323 14.67 -15.16 13.06
N ILE A 324 13.43 -15.30 12.57
CA ILE A 324 13.00 -14.92 11.23
C ILE A 324 12.06 -13.70 11.27
N GLY A 325 11.26 -13.54 12.33
CA GLY A 325 10.34 -12.41 12.46
C GLY A 325 9.42 -12.51 13.67
N SER A 326 8.50 -11.54 13.76
CA SER A 326 7.49 -11.47 14.82
C SER A 326 6.09 -11.64 14.23
N ARG A 327 5.23 -12.40 14.92
CA ARG A 327 3.82 -12.59 14.54
C ARG A 327 2.89 -12.38 15.74
N LYS A 328 1.76 -11.72 15.49
CA LYS A 328 0.66 -11.62 16.46
C LYS A 328 -0.07 -12.95 16.56
N VAL A 329 -0.23 -13.49 17.77
CA VAL A 329 -0.91 -14.79 18.00
C VAL A 329 -2.36 -14.60 18.39
N CYS A 330 -2.63 -13.81 19.42
CA CYS A 330 -3.98 -13.53 19.91
C CYS A 330 -4.03 -12.19 20.65
N ARG A 331 -5.23 -11.69 20.95
CA ARG A 331 -5.39 -10.51 21.82
C ARG A 331 -5.09 -10.87 23.27
N LEU A 332 -4.54 -9.92 24.03
CA LEU A 332 -4.19 -10.16 25.43
C LEU A 332 -5.42 -10.55 26.26
N GLU A 333 -6.55 -9.87 26.06
CA GLU A 333 -7.81 -10.17 26.73
C GLU A 333 -8.34 -11.59 26.45
N GLU A 334 -8.06 -12.14 25.26
CA GLU A 334 -8.48 -13.49 24.89
C GLU A 334 -7.61 -14.56 25.55
N ALA A 335 -6.31 -14.28 25.69
CA ALA A 335 -5.38 -15.11 26.44
C ALA A 335 -5.73 -15.12 27.94
N GLU A 336 -6.03 -13.96 28.53
CA GLU A 336 -6.41 -13.84 29.95
C GLU A 336 -7.74 -14.56 30.27
N LYS A 337 -8.69 -14.54 29.33
CA LYS A 337 -9.96 -15.29 29.43
C LYS A 337 -9.79 -16.80 29.17
N GLY A 338 -8.56 -17.27 28.93
CA GLY A 338 -8.25 -18.68 28.68
C GLY A 338 -8.74 -19.21 27.33
N LYS A 339 -9.14 -18.31 26.42
CA LYS A 339 -9.56 -18.67 25.05
C LYS A 339 -8.39 -19.03 24.17
N CYS A 340 -7.20 -18.52 24.48
CA CYS A 340 -5.94 -18.85 23.83
C CYS A 340 -4.95 -19.33 24.89
N ARG A 341 -4.43 -20.55 24.74
CA ARG A 341 -3.52 -21.17 25.72
C ARG A 341 -2.19 -21.52 25.08
N PHE A 342 -1.12 -21.41 25.86
CA PHE A 342 0.24 -21.61 25.41
C PHE A 342 0.88 -22.77 26.17
N TYR A 343 1.59 -23.63 25.47
CA TYR A 343 2.26 -24.79 26.03
C TYR A 343 3.69 -24.85 25.53
N ARG A 344 4.62 -25.34 26.34
CA ARG A 344 5.93 -25.75 25.82
C ARG A 344 5.77 -27.04 25.02
N GLU A 345 6.38 -27.10 23.84
CA GLU A 345 6.25 -28.24 22.94
C GLU A 345 6.97 -29.50 23.46
N ASP A 346 8.10 -29.31 24.16
CA ASP A 346 8.94 -30.38 24.71
C ASP A 346 8.29 -31.16 25.87
N SER A 347 7.56 -30.45 26.72
CA SER A 347 7.08 -30.92 28.01
C SER A 347 5.56 -30.91 28.12
N GLY A 348 4.87 -30.25 27.19
CA GLY A 348 3.42 -30.01 27.26
C GLY A 348 2.99 -29.13 28.44
N LYS A 349 3.94 -28.50 29.15
CA LYS A 349 3.65 -27.66 30.31
C LYS A 349 3.04 -26.32 29.87
N GLU A 350 1.94 -25.93 30.50
CA GLU A 350 1.28 -24.65 30.21
C GLU A 350 2.15 -23.46 30.61
N ILE A 351 2.23 -22.48 29.72
CA ILE A 351 2.86 -21.18 29.92
C ILE A 351 1.73 -20.23 30.29
N ARG A 352 1.70 -19.79 31.55
CA ARG A 352 0.65 -18.88 32.02
C ARG A 352 0.89 -17.48 31.46
N VAL A 353 -0.19 -16.77 31.13
CA VAL A 353 -0.13 -15.42 30.56
C VAL A 353 0.62 -14.43 31.48
N ASN A 354 0.51 -14.63 32.81
CA ASN A 354 1.24 -13.83 33.80
C ASN A 354 2.76 -14.04 33.75
N ASP A 355 3.22 -15.21 33.28
CA ASP A 355 4.63 -15.57 33.17
C ASP A 355 5.24 -15.08 31.84
N ILE A 356 4.43 -14.48 30.94
CA ILE A 356 4.87 -13.88 29.68
C ILE A 356 5.34 -12.44 29.95
N PRO A 357 6.58 -12.06 29.59
CA PRO A 357 7.09 -10.71 29.80
C PRO A 357 6.49 -9.69 28.83
N TRP A 358 6.43 -8.42 29.23
CA TRP A 358 6.17 -7.32 28.30
C TRP A 358 7.38 -7.11 27.38
N LYS A 359 7.12 -6.74 26.12
CA LYS A 359 8.16 -6.28 25.21
C LYS A 359 8.50 -4.84 25.59
N ASN A 360 9.72 -4.63 26.06
CA ASN A 360 10.23 -3.31 26.39
C ASN A 360 10.42 -2.44 25.15
#